data_AF-A0A8H3FP72-F1
#
_entry.id   AF-A0A8H3FP72-F1
#
_cell.length_a   1.000
_cell.length_b   1.000
_cell.length_c   1.000
_cell.angle_alpha   90.00
_cell.angle_beta   90.00
_cell.angle_gamma   90.00
#
_symmetry.space_group_name_H-M   'P 1'
#
loop_
_entity.id
_entity.type
_entity.pdbx_description
1 polymer ?
#
loop_
_entity_poly.entity_id
_entity_poly.type
_entity_poly.pdbx_seq_one_letter_code
_entity_poly.pdbx_strand_id
1 'polypeptide(L)'
;MHRLLSIGLLVASINQAFAQISSSCNPLNTTVACPPDPALGTSYTWNMANNTLKDTTVWNVTNGQINYADGSAQFVIAQKGQSPTIKSNFYFMWGGASITLKAATGQGIVSSLTYLSDDLDEVDWEWVGGNNTHVQTNYFGKGNTTVYDRAVWVPVDEPQSKFHNYSINWSSSELQWLIDGNVVRSLPYGQADDHGKQFPQTPLDVRMGIWAGGDESLGNTNWTVQWAGGPVDYSQAPFTMQVQQVQVNDGTQGISQYTYSDKTGNWQSIKTVPGNSTALNAINAPPAQTIEQKWDGLSTAAKIGIACAVGGVILLLAIICTVCCVRQRKTGRREREIADADWDRANSEMMSYRQQMQRPNIYSPNPFSDSKTDLNPSGYDHGEYGMTPMSPNPQYAPKQYR
;
A
#
# COMPACT_ATOMS: atom_id res chain seq x y z
N MET A 1 -20.73 2.08 38.35
CA MET A 1 -19.85 3.01 37.60
C MET A 1 -18.74 2.18 36.96
N HIS A 2 -18.60 2.21 35.64
CA HIS A 2 -17.59 1.40 34.94
C HIS A 2 -16.21 2.07 34.99
N ARG A 3 -15.17 1.30 35.28
CA ARG A 3 -13.78 1.70 34.95
C ARG A 3 -13.50 1.22 33.53
N LEU A 4 -13.33 2.16 32.61
CA LEU A 4 -12.83 1.86 31.27
C LEU A 4 -11.36 1.43 31.38
N LEU A 5 -11.05 0.20 30.98
CA LEU A 5 -9.67 -0.15 30.62
C LEU A 5 -9.38 0.50 29.27
N SER A 6 -8.55 1.54 29.26
CA SER A 6 -7.96 2.05 28.03
C SER A 6 -7.02 0.98 27.48
N ILE A 7 -7.38 0.34 26.37
CA ILE A 7 -6.51 -0.58 25.65
C ILE A 7 -5.37 0.26 25.06
N GLY A 8 -4.19 0.15 25.68
CA GLY A 8 -2.96 0.73 25.13
C GLY A 8 -2.57 -0.03 23.88
N LEU A 9 -2.96 0.48 22.71
CA LEU A 9 -2.53 -0.05 21.42
C LEU A 9 -1.04 0.29 21.27
N LEU A 10 -0.18 -0.66 21.63
CA LEU A 10 1.27 -0.50 21.56
C LEU A 10 1.70 -0.64 20.10
N VAL A 11 1.56 0.45 19.34
CA VAL A 11 2.02 0.55 17.95
C VAL A 11 3.54 0.46 17.97
N ALA A 12 4.05 -0.75 17.74
CA ALA A 12 5.48 -0.96 17.57
C ALA A 12 5.95 -0.15 16.35
N SER A 13 6.84 0.81 16.58
CA SER A 13 7.53 1.55 15.53
C SER A 13 8.48 0.61 14.81
N ILE A 14 8.00 -0.03 13.74
CA ILE A 14 8.82 -0.88 12.87
C ILE A 14 9.79 0.04 12.12
N ASN A 15 11.04 0.08 12.59
CA ASN A 15 12.14 0.76 11.92
C ASN A 15 12.25 0.23 10.48
N GLN A 16 12.10 1.09 9.47
CA GLN A 16 11.83 0.60 8.10
C GLN A 16 12.97 -0.25 7.49
N ALA A 17 14.21 -0.09 7.94
CA ALA A 17 15.33 -1.00 7.58
C ALA A 17 15.01 -2.47 7.92
N PHE A 18 14.41 -2.74 9.09
CA PHE A 18 14.01 -4.09 9.50
C PHE A 18 12.78 -4.61 8.74
N ALA A 19 12.04 -3.76 8.02
CA ALA A 19 10.93 -4.20 7.18
C ALA A 19 11.42 -4.81 5.85
N GLN A 20 12.63 -4.46 5.39
CA GLN A 20 13.26 -5.05 4.22
C GLN A 20 13.99 -6.36 4.55
N ILE A 21 14.68 -6.41 5.70
CA ILE A 21 15.42 -7.60 6.17
C ILE A 21 14.56 -8.42 7.13
N SER A 22 13.56 -9.13 6.58
CA SER A 22 12.66 -10.00 7.36
C SER A 22 12.26 -11.29 6.64
N SER A 23 12.14 -12.36 7.42
CA SER A 23 11.62 -13.67 7.02
C SER A 23 10.28 -13.94 7.73
N SER A 24 9.38 -14.63 7.05
CA SER A 24 8.10 -15.09 7.65
C SER A 24 8.27 -16.35 8.52
N CYS A 25 9.31 -17.16 8.29
CA CYS A 25 9.59 -18.34 9.08
C CYS A 25 11.10 -18.63 9.09
N ASN A 26 11.78 -18.35 10.20
CA ASN A 26 13.20 -18.68 10.32
C ASN A 26 13.38 -20.18 10.68
N PRO A 27 13.97 -21.01 9.79
CA PRO A 27 14.03 -22.46 9.98
C PRO A 27 14.96 -22.90 11.12
N LEU A 28 15.90 -22.04 11.54
CA LEU A 28 16.82 -22.31 12.64
C LEU A 28 16.10 -22.26 14.00
N ASN A 29 15.22 -21.28 14.16
CA ASN A 29 14.63 -20.90 15.45
C ASN A 29 13.19 -21.40 15.67
N THR A 30 12.49 -21.85 14.61
CA THR A 30 11.11 -22.35 14.71
C THR A 30 10.99 -23.71 15.43
N THR A 31 9.84 -23.98 16.06
CA THR A 31 9.45 -25.31 16.57
C THR A 31 8.67 -26.14 15.54
N VAL A 32 8.03 -25.49 14.56
CA VAL A 32 7.25 -26.11 13.48
C VAL A 32 8.01 -25.93 12.17
N ALA A 33 8.15 -26.97 11.35
CA ALA A 33 8.86 -26.85 10.08
C ALA A 33 8.27 -25.75 9.20
N CYS A 34 9.15 -24.91 8.63
CA CYS A 34 8.75 -23.85 7.70
C CYS A 34 8.18 -24.46 6.41
N PRO A 35 7.30 -23.74 5.68
CA PRO A 35 6.88 -24.15 4.36
C PRO A 35 8.09 -24.26 3.40
N PRO A 36 8.02 -25.09 2.35
CA PRO A 36 9.02 -25.10 1.29
C PRO A 36 9.09 -23.76 0.55
N ASP A 37 10.30 -23.27 0.28
CA ASP A 37 10.52 -22.06 -0.50
C ASP A 37 10.21 -22.34 -1.99
N PRO A 38 9.30 -21.60 -2.66
CA PRO A 38 9.06 -21.79 -4.08
C PRO A 38 10.32 -21.46 -4.88
N ALA A 39 10.78 -22.36 -5.75
CA ALA A 39 11.98 -22.12 -6.54
C ALA A 39 11.70 -21.22 -7.74
N LEU A 40 12.74 -20.61 -8.32
CA LEU A 40 12.69 -20.18 -9.71
C LEU A 40 12.82 -21.40 -10.61
N GLY A 41 13.77 -22.29 -10.32
CA GLY A 41 13.97 -23.56 -11.03
C GLY A 41 14.41 -23.40 -12.49
N THR A 42 14.79 -22.19 -12.91
CA THR A 42 15.10 -21.84 -14.30
C THR A 42 16.01 -20.60 -14.40
N SER A 43 16.39 -20.23 -15.62
CA SER A 43 16.98 -18.93 -15.96
C SER A 43 15.92 -18.06 -16.64
N TYR A 44 15.71 -16.82 -16.18
CA TYR A 44 14.77 -15.89 -16.82
C TYR A 44 15.20 -14.42 -16.77
N THR A 45 14.58 -13.57 -17.59
CA THR A 45 14.85 -12.13 -17.69
C THR A 45 13.55 -11.34 -17.81
N TRP A 46 13.21 -10.61 -16.76
CA TRP A 46 12.12 -9.65 -16.70
C TRP A 46 12.60 -8.30 -17.26
N ASN A 47 12.06 -7.86 -18.39
CA ASN A 47 12.33 -6.55 -18.99
C ASN A 47 11.19 -5.56 -18.72
N MET A 48 11.52 -4.33 -18.30
CA MET A 48 10.52 -3.35 -17.83
C MET A 48 9.81 -2.57 -18.94
N ALA A 49 10.29 -2.60 -20.19
CA ALA A 49 9.51 -2.15 -21.33
C ALA A 49 8.17 -2.92 -21.46
N ASN A 50 8.17 -4.19 -21.04
CA ASN A 50 6.99 -5.05 -21.00
C ASN A 50 6.26 -5.05 -19.64
N ASN A 51 6.64 -4.17 -18.70
CA ASN A 51 6.05 -4.06 -17.35
C ASN A 51 6.06 -5.38 -16.53
N THR A 52 7.06 -6.23 -16.71
CA THR A 52 7.00 -7.65 -16.30
C THR A 52 7.01 -7.92 -14.78
N LEU A 53 7.35 -6.94 -13.94
CA LEU A 53 7.19 -7.03 -12.48
C LEU A 53 5.72 -6.90 -12.00
N LYS A 54 4.75 -6.71 -12.92
CA LYS A 54 3.30 -6.67 -12.59
C LYS A 54 2.66 -8.04 -12.38
N ASP A 55 3.35 -9.15 -12.67
CA ASP A 55 2.81 -10.48 -12.39
C ASP A 55 2.90 -10.79 -10.89
N THR A 56 1.76 -10.64 -10.20
CA THR A 56 1.61 -10.93 -8.77
C THR A 56 1.87 -12.38 -8.38
N THR A 57 1.95 -13.29 -9.37
CA THR A 57 2.36 -14.70 -9.15
C THR A 57 3.86 -14.80 -8.91
N VAL A 58 4.66 -13.96 -9.56
CA VAL A 58 6.13 -14.02 -9.57
C VAL A 58 6.74 -12.98 -8.64
N TRP A 59 6.09 -11.82 -8.48
CA TRP A 59 6.57 -10.69 -7.69
C TRP A 59 5.48 -10.14 -6.76
N ASN A 60 5.88 -9.58 -5.62
CA ASN A 60 4.98 -9.02 -4.62
C ASN A 60 5.49 -7.64 -4.15
N VAL A 61 4.65 -6.61 -4.27
CA VAL A 61 4.96 -5.25 -3.78
C VAL A 61 4.66 -5.22 -2.29
N THR A 62 5.70 -5.36 -1.47
CA THR A 62 5.58 -5.45 -0.01
C THR A 62 5.32 -4.11 0.65
N ASN A 63 5.73 -3.00 0.02
CA ASN A 63 5.39 -1.65 0.46
C ASN A 63 5.29 -0.66 -0.73
N GLY A 64 4.49 0.40 -0.56
CA GLY A 64 4.35 1.48 -1.53
C GLY A 64 3.68 1.04 -2.84
N GLN A 65 4.10 1.66 -3.95
CA GLN A 65 3.66 1.35 -5.30
C GLN A 65 4.83 1.47 -6.28
N ILE A 66 4.86 0.61 -7.30
CA ILE A 66 5.87 0.63 -8.36
C ILE A 66 5.24 1.25 -9.61
N ASN A 67 5.78 2.38 -10.03
CA ASN A 67 5.39 3.06 -11.27
C ASN A 67 6.15 2.47 -12.46
N TYR A 68 5.66 2.69 -13.69
CA TYR A 68 6.29 2.18 -14.90
C TYR A 68 6.29 3.26 -15.98
N ALA A 69 7.48 3.72 -16.37
CA ALA A 69 7.69 4.74 -17.38
C ALA A 69 9.10 4.61 -17.98
N ASP A 70 9.30 5.12 -19.20
CA ASP A 70 10.62 5.19 -19.85
C ASP A 70 11.34 3.83 -20.00
N GLY A 71 10.58 2.75 -20.14
CA GLY A 71 11.11 1.39 -20.19
C GLY A 71 11.64 0.86 -18.84
N SER A 72 11.28 1.51 -17.72
CA SER A 72 11.75 1.21 -16.37
C SER A 72 10.60 1.03 -15.37
N ALA A 73 10.82 0.18 -14.37
CA ALA A 73 10.08 0.18 -13.12
C ALA A 73 10.69 1.25 -12.19
N GLN A 74 9.85 2.08 -11.59
CA GLN A 74 10.24 3.28 -10.85
C GLN A 74 9.74 3.21 -9.41
N PHE A 75 10.70 3.26 -8.49
CA PHE A 75 10.50 3.23 -7.05
C PHE A 75 10.65 4.68 -6.54
N VAL A 76 9.58 5.30 -6.05
CA VAL A 76 9.50 6.75 -5.85
C VAL A 76 9.21 7.14 -4.40
N ILE A 77 10.07 7.96 -3.81
CA ILE A 77 9.81 8.70 -2.56
C ILE A 77 9.45 10.14 -2.95
N ALA A 78 8.15 10.37 -3.10
CA ALA A 78 7.58 11.71 -3.33
C ALA A 78 7.33 12.46 -2.01
N GLN A 79 7.21 11.74 -0.88
CA GLN A 79 7.04 12.31 0.45
C GLN A 79 7.57 11.39 1.56
N LYS A 80 7.78 11.98 2.74
CA LYS A 80 8.19 11.33 3.98
C LYS A 80 7.39 10.06 4.31
N GLY A 81 8.10 9.04 4.82
CA GLY A 81 7.53 7.75 5.24
C GLY A 81 7.26 6.74 4.13
N GLN A 82 7.41 7.12 2.85
CA GLN A 82 7.36 6.20 1.72
C GLN A 82 8.67 5.40 1.60
N SER A 83 8.54 4.09 1.36
CA SER A 83 9.66 3.21 0.99
C SER A 83 9.20 2.08 0.05
N PRO A 84 8.88 2.39 -1.22
CA PRO A 84 8.45 1.39 -2.19
C PRO A 84 9.44 0.22 -2.28
N THR A 85 8.94 -1.00 -2.11
CA THR A 85 9.74 -2.23 -2.06
C THR A 85 8.98 -3.35 -2.76
N ILE A 86 9.69 -4.17 -3.54
CA ILE A 86 9.18 -5.38 -4.18
C ILE A 86 10.07 -6.57 -3.82
N LYS A 87 9.47 -7.75 -3.61
CA LYS A 87 10.14 -9.04 -3.37
C LYS A 87 9.69 -10.05 -4.44
N SER A 88 10.55 -10.99 -4.83
CA SER A 88 10.14 -12.17 -5.61
C SER A 88 9.37 -13.19 -4.74
N ASN A 89 8.33 -13.80 -5.29
CA ASN A 89 7.65 -14.95 -4.66
C ASN A 89 8.44 -16.25 -4.81
N PHE A 90 9.48 -16.23 -5.65
CA PHE A 90 10.44 -17.31 -5.82
C PHE A 90 11.75 -17.01 -5.07
N TYR A 91 12.47 -18.08 -4.77
CA TYR A 91 13.84 -18.10 -4.29
C TYR A 91 14.73 -18.78 -5.35
N PHE A 92 16.02 -18.50 -5.35
CA PHE A 92 17.01 -19.18 -6.20
C PHE A 92 18.22 -19.62 -5.35
N MET A 93 18.97 -20.63 -5.80
CA MET A 93 20.13 -21.13 -5.07
C MET A 93 21.33 -21.28 -6.01
N TRP A 94 22.47 -20.70 -5.63
CA TRP A 94 23.65 -20.54 -6.48
C TRP A 94 23.32 -19.83 -7.80
N GLY A 95 24.16 -20.01 -8.82
CA GLY A 95 23.97 -19.38 -10.13
C GLY A 95 24.28 -17.89 -10.05
N GLY A 96 23.28 -17.04 -10.21
CA GLY A 96 23.46 -15.60 -10.07
C GLY A 96 22.24 -14.77 -10.43
N ALA A 97 22.31 -13.49 -10.11
CA ALA A 97 21.30 -12.49 -10.45
C ALA A 97 21.98 -11.23 -11.00
N SER A 98 21.30 -10.53 -11.91
CA SER A 98 21.85 -9.42 -12.69
C SER A 98 20.75 -8.38 -12.93
N ILE A 99 20.87 -7.20 -12.31
CA ILE A 99 19.86 -6.13 -12.39
C ILE A 99 20.49 -4.89 -13.03
N THR A 100 19.86 -4.42 -14.11
CA THR A 100 20.22 -3.14 -14.73
C THR A 100 19.39 -2.03 -14.10
N LEU A 101 20.03 -1.15 -13.32
CA LEU A 101 19.38 -0.08 -12.56
C LEU A 101 20.19 1.21 -12.55
N LYS A 102 19.49 2.29 -12.18
CA LYS A 102 20.04 3.59 -11.80
C LYS A 102 19.49 3.97 -10.43
N ALA A 103 20.37 4.31 -9.51
CA ALA A 103 20.04 4.62 -8.13
C ALA A 103 19.33 5.99 -7.99
N ALA A 104 18.66 6.20 -6.87
CA ALA A 104 18.06 7.49 -6.55
C ALA A 104 19.11 8.51 -6.07
N THR A 105 18.97 9.76 -6.52
CA THR A 105 19.63 10.92 -5.92
C THR A 105 19.04 11.27 -4.55
N GLY A 106 19.78 12.03 -3.74
CA GLY A 106 19.29 12.68 -2.53
C GLY A 106 20.08 12.30 -1.28
N GLN A 107 20.45 13.28 -0.46
CA GLN A 107 21.10 13.02 0.83
C GLN A 107 20.15 12.19 1.73
N GLY A 108 20.67 11.18 2.42
CA GLY A 108 19.87 10.33 3.30
C GLY A 108 18.93 9.35 2.58
N ILE A 109 18.83 9.41 1.25
CA ILE A 109 18.07 8.44 0.45
C ILE A 109 18.96 7.26 0.12
N VAL A 110 18.37 6.06 0.20
CA VAL A 110 19.04 4.79 -0.04
C VAL A 110 18.25 4.04 -1.11
N SER A 111 18.96 3.55 -2.13
CA SER A 111 18.46 2.51 -3.05
C SER A 111 19.09 1.18 -2.66
N SER A 112 18.34 0.08 -2.77
CA SER A 112 18.73 -1.22 -2.24
C SER A 112 18.41 -2.34 -3.23
N LEU A 113 19.38 -3.23 -3.45
CA LEU A 113 19.13 -4.61 -3.89
C LEU A 113 19.52 -5.53 -2.75
N THR A 114 18.61 -6.39 -2.32
CA THR A 114 18.87 -7.36 -1.23
C THR A 114 18.46 -8.73 -1.70
N TYR A 115 19.35 -9.71 -1.55
CA TYR A 115 19.05 -11.12 -1.73
C TYR A 115 19.02 -11.77 -0.34
N LEU A 116 17.87 -12.29 0.08
CA LEU A 116 17.66 -12.72 1.47
C LEU A 116 17.03 -14.11 1.55
N SER A 117 17.57 -14.98 2.41
CA SER A 117 16.97 -16.28 2.73
C SER A 117 15.95 -16.18 3.87
N ASP A 118 15.14 -17.24 4.03
CA ASP A 118 14.30 -17.34 5.22
C ASP A 118 15.11 -17.60 6.51
N ASP A 119 16.37 -18.06 6.43
CA ASP A 119 17.29 -18.16 7.58
C ASP A 119 18.13 -16.89 7.89
N LEU A 120 17.98 -15.85 7.07
CA LEU A 120 18.71 -14.56 7.10
C LEU A 120 20.20 -14.63 6.72
N ASP A 121 20.56 -15.57 5.84
CA ASP A 121 21.70 -15.35 4.94
C ASP A 121 21.33 -14.23 3.95
N GLU A 122 22.25 -13.29 3.72
CA GLU A 122 21.99 -12.02 3.04
C GLU A 122 23.16 -11.62 2.13
N VAL A 123 22.84 -11.09 0.95
CA VAL A 123 23.79 -10.42 0.04
C VAL A 123 23.15 -9.11 -0.43
N ASP A 124 23.86 -8.00 -0.36
CA ASP A 124 23.29 -6.69 -0.68
C ASP A 124 24.13 -5.83 -1.66
N TRP A 125 23.45 -4.82 -2.20
CA TRP A 125 24.01 -3.62 -2.81
C TRP A 125 23.23 -2.40 -2.31
N GLU A 126 23.92 -1.42 -1.73
CA GLU A 126 23.31 -0.21 -1.16
C GLU A 126 23.91 1.07 -1.77
N TRP A 127 23.08 1.90 -2.40
CA TRP A 127 23.47 3.20 -2.95
C TRP A 127 22.91 4.33 -2.07
N VAL A 128 23.80 5.10 -1.46
CA VAL A 128 23.45 6.36 -0.80
C VAL A 128 23.36 7.46 -1.84
N GLY A 129 22.20 8.12 -1.97
CA GLY A 129 21.89 9.11 -3.01
C GLY A 129 22.69 10.41 -2.95
N GLY A 130 23.46 10.63 -1.89
CA GLY A 130 24.47 11.69 -1.78
C GLY A 130 25.87 11.28 -2.30
N ASN A 131 26.09 10.02 -2.66
CA ASN A 131 27.36 9.49 -3.16
C ASN A 131 27.24 9.03 -4.62
N ASN A 132 27.68 9.88 -5.54
CA ASN A 132 27.68 9.62 -6.99
C ASN A 132 29.02 9.06 -7.50
N THR A 133 29.74 8.31 -6.66
CA THR A 133 31.06 7.73 -7.00
C THR A 133 31.29 6.29 -6.51
N HIS A 134 30.50 5.81 -5.55
CA HIS A 134 30.65 4.46 -4.99
C HIS A 134 29.28 3.85 -4.65
N VAL A 135 29.23 2.53 -4.65
CA VAL A 135 28.14 1.71 -4.09
C VAL A 135 28.70 0.86 -2.96
N GLN A 136 27.90 0.59 -1.92
CA GLN A 136 28.27 -0.36 -0.87
C GLN A 136 27.85 -1.77 -1.28
N THR A 137 28.73 -2.74 -1.01
CA THR A 137 28.43 -4.17 -1.03
C THR A 137 28.58 -4.71 0.39
N ASN A 138 27.68 -5.57 0.83
CA ASN A 138 27.76 -6.20 2.14
C ASN A 138 27.06 -7.58 2.13
N TYR A 139 27.25 -8.36 3.21
CA TYR A 139 26.64 -9.67 3.40
C TYR A 139 26.39 -9.96 4.88
N PHE A 140 25.44 -10.83 5.18
CA PHE A 140 25.26 -11.44 6.50
C PHE A 140 25.06 -12.95 6.36
N GLY A 141 25.47 -13.71 7.37
CA GLY A 141 25.08 -15.12 7.53
C GLY A 141 24.13 -15.26 8.71
N LYS A 142 23.04 -16.01 8.56
CA LYS A 142 22.08 -16.35 9.63
C LYS A 142 21.61 -15.17 10.50
N GLY A 143 21.49 -13.96 9.93
CA GLY A 143 21.10 -12.73 10.62
C GLY A 143 22.14 -12.20 11.63
N ASN A 144 23.38 -12.71 11.57
CA ASN A 144 24.41 -12.43 12.56
C ASN A 144 25.02 -11.02 12.38
N THR A 145 24.48 -10.07 13.13
CA THR A 145 24.88 -8.65 13.17
C THR A 145 25.86 -8.34 14.31
N THR A 146 26.60 -9.33 14.83
CA THR A 146 27.61 -9.10 15.90
C THR A 146 28.83 -8.29 15.44
N VAL A 147 29.06 -8.21 14.13
CA VAL A 147 30.08 -7.38 13.48
C VAL A 147 29.48 -6.64 12.28
N TYR A 148 30.07 -5.49 11.94
CA TYR A 148 29.63 -4.58 10.86
C TYR A 148 30.80 -4.22 9.90
N ASP A 149 31.86 -5.03 9.89
CA ASP A 149 33.09 -4.89 9.10
C ASP A 149 33.00 -5.52 7.68
N ARG A 150 31.91 -6.22 7.40
CA ARG A 150 31.63 -6.89 6.11
C ARG A 150 31.26 -5.93 4.97
N ALA A 151 31.01 -4.66 5.28
CA ALA A 151 30.62 -3.64 4.31
C ALA A 151 31.83 -3.06 3.56
N VAL A 152 31.81 -3.14 2.23
CA VAL A 152 32.89 -2.65 1.35
C VAL A 152 32.30 -1.72 0.29
N TRP A 153 32.75 -0.47 0.29
CA TRP A 153 32.46 0.49 -0.77
C TRP A 153 33.34 0.22 -1.99
N VAL A 154 32.72 0.10 -3.16
CA VAL A 154 33.38 -0.10 -4.46
C VAL A 154 33.04 1.04 -5.42
N PRO A 155 33.98 1.50 -6.27
CA PRO A 155 33.77 2.64 -7.15
C PRO A 155 32.81 2.32 -8.30
N VAL A 156 32.02 3.31 -8.72
CA VAL A 156 31.09 3.23 -9.86
C VAL A 156 30.85 4.62 -10.47
N ASP A 157 30.69 4.67 -11.80
CA ASP A 157 30.72 5.89 -12.62
C ASP A 157 29.34 6.60 -12.73
N GLU A 158 29.01 7.42 -11.74
CA GLU A 158 27.75 8.20 -11.65
C GLU A 158 26.47 7.33 -11.53
N PRO A 159 26.34 6.48 -10.49
CA PRO A 159 25.29 5.46 -10.41
C PRO A 159 23.86 6.00 -10.25
N GLN A 160 23.69 7.29 -9.92
CA GLN A 160 22.38 7.97 -9.92
C GLN A 160 22.06 8.67 -11.26
N SER A 161 23.02 8.76 -12.18
CA SER A 161 22.88 9.38 -13.50
C SER A 161 22.82 8.35 -14.63
N LYS A 162 23.60 7.26 -14.52
CA LYS A 162 23.72 6.19 -15.53
C LYS A 162 23.04 4.90 -15.07
N PHE A 163 22.56 4.11 -16.03
CA PHE A 163 22.16 2.73 -15.76
C PHE A 163 23.41 1.84 -15.83
N HIS A 164 23.63 1.07 -14.76
CA HIS A 164 24.67 0.04 -14.70
C HIS A 164 24.03 -1.32 -14.45
N ASN A 165 24.72 -2.38 -14.87
CA ASN A 165 24.35 -3.75 -14.60
C ASN A 165 25.08 -4.26 -13.35
N TYR A 166 24.36 -4.39 -12.24
CA TYR A 166 24.89 -4.93 -10.99
C TYR A 166 24.52 -6.40 -10.89
N SER A 167 25.52 -7.25 -10.76
CA SER A 167 25.33 -8.70 -10.76
C SER A 167 26.01 -9.38 -9.58
N ILE A 168 25.44 -10.47 -9.11
CA ILE A 168 26.12 -11.44 -8.26
C ILE A 168 26.31 -12.77 -9.00
N ASN A 169 27.51 -13.32 -8.96
CA ASN A 169 27.78 -14.72 -9.29
C ASN A 169 27.97 -15.47 -7.96
N TRP A 170 27.22 -16.53 -7.73
CA TRP A 170 27.13 -17.15 -6.40
C TRP A 170 27.22 -18.68 -6.48
N SER A 171 28.09 -19.25 -5.65
CA SER A 171 28.42 -20.67 -5.62
C SER A 171 28.77 -21.11 -4.20
N SER A 172 28.81 -22.41 -3.95
CA SER A 172 29.24 -22.98 -2.66
C SER A 172 30.74 -22.76 -2.35
N SER A 173 31.52 -22.22 -3.30
CA SER A 173 32.95 -21.91 -3.16
C SER A 173 33.27 -20.42 -3.07
N GLU A 174 32.48 -19.57 -3.73
CA GLU A 174 32.71 -18.12 -3.81
C GLU A 174 31.42 -17.37 -4.16
N LEU A 175 31.28 -16.16 -3.60
CA LEU A 175 30.34 -15.12 -4.00
C LEU A 175 31.13 -13.96 -4.62
N GLN A 176 30.73 -13.48 -5.79
CA GLN A 176 31.32 -12.33 -6.47
C GLN A 176 30.26 -11.25 -6.71
N TRP A 177 30.63 -9.99 -6.52
CA TRP A 177 29.85 -8.82 -6.93
C TRP A 177 30.50 -8.23 -8.17
N LEU A 178 29.68 -7.89 -9.18
CA LEU A 178 30.12 -7.38 -10.47
C LEU A 178 29.37 -6.11 -10.87
N ILE A 179 30.07 -5.17 -11.51
CA ILE A 179 29.51 -3.98 -12.15
C ILE A 179 29.86 -4.00 -13.63
N ASP A 180 28.85 -3.95 -14.49
CA ASP A 180 28.96 -4.00 -15.95
C ASP A 180 29.81 -5.19 -16.46
N GLY A 181 29.67 -6.34 -15.78
CA GLY A 181 30.40 -7.57 -16.06
C GLY A 181 31.80 -7.69 -15.44
N ASN A 182 32.30 -6.63 -14.78
CA ASN A 182 33.61 -6.62 -14.12
C ASN A 182 33.48 -7.00 -12.64
N VAL A 183 34.24 -7.99 -12.15
CA VAL A 183 34.27 -8.33 -10.72
C VAL A 183 34.87 -7.18 -9.92
N VAL A 184 34.10 -6.61 -8.99
CA VAL A 184 34.53 -5.53 -8.09
C VAL A 184 34.81 -6.01 -6.66
N ARG A 185 34.24 -7.17 -6.28
CA ARG A 185 34.50 -7.84 -5.00
C ARG A 185 34.34 -9.34 -5.12
N SER A 186 35.21 -10.09 -4.46
CA SER A 186 35.10 -11.53 -4.22
C SER A 186 34.98 -11.83 -2.72
N LEU A 187 34.25 -12.88 -2.37
CA LEU A 187 34.20 -13.51 -1.06
C LEU A 187 34.29 -15.03 -1.25
N PRO A 188 35.49 -15.63 -1.19
CA PRO A 188 35.64 -17.07 -1.11
C PRO A 188 35.00 -17.62 0.17
N TYR A 189 34.36 -18.79 0.12
CA TYR A 189 33.64 -19.41 1.25
C TYR A 189 34.44 -19.35 2.56
N GLY A 190 35.69 -19.82 2.53
CA GLY A 190 36.56 -19.88 3.71
C GLY A 190 37.10 -18.54 4.22
N GLN A 191 36.79 -17.42 3.56
CA GLN A 191 37.13 -16.06 4.00
C GLN A 191 35.95 -15.34 4.68
N ALA A 192 34.71 -15.82 4.52
CA ALA A 192 33.62 -15.37 5.37
C ALA A 192 33.84 -15.85 6.82
N ASP A 193 33.38 -15.06 7.78
CA ASP A 193 33.74 -15.20 9.18
C ASP A 193 33.40 -16.58 9.75
N ASP A 194 34.16 -16.97 10.79
CA ASP A 194 34.06 -18.29 11.42
C ASP A 194 34.21 -19.44 10.38
N HIS A 195 35.20 -19.28 9.49
CA HIS A 195 35.60 -20.23 8.45
C HIS A 195 34.47 -20.66 7.49
N GLY A 196 33.67 -19.69 7.04
CA GLY A 196 32.56 -19.90 6.10
C GLY A 196 31.21 -20.17 6.73
N LYS A 197 31.11 -20.21 8.07
CA LYS A 197 29.80 -20.29 8.76
C LYS A 197 28.94 -19.04 8.56
N GLN A 198 29.55 -17.88 8.26
CA GLN A 198 28.84 -16.65 7.89
C GLN A 198 28.72 -16.44 6.36
N PHE A 199 29.08 -17.44 5.54
CA PHE A 199 28.91 -17.35 4.09
C PHE A 199 27.44 -17.57 3.68
N PRO A 200 26.82 -16.68 2.87
CA PRO A 200 25.46 -16.88 2.36
C PRO A 200 25.35 -18.15 1.52
N GLN A 201 24.51 -19.10 1.94
CA GLN A 201 24.54 -20.47 1.42
C GLN A 201 23.17 -21.17 1.36
N THR A 202 22.08 -20.47 1.68
CA THR A 202 20.69 -20.96 1.65
C THR A 202 19.89 -20.20 0.59
N PRO A 203 18.75 -20.73 0.08
CA PRO A 203 18.03 -20.13 -1.04
C PRO A 203 17.64 -18.67 -0.76
N LEU A 204 17.89 -17.78 -1.72
CA LEU A 204 17.67 -16.34 -1.60
C LEU A 204 16.47 -15.91 -2.44
N ASP A 205 15.60 -15.07 -1.89
CA ASP A 205 14.68 -14.26 -2.71
C ASP A 205 15.41 -13.03 -3.30
N VAL A 206 14.73 -12.25 -4.14
CA VAL A 206 15.22 -11.00 -4.71
C VAL A 206 14.34 -9.85 -4.24
N ARG A 207 14.93 -8.88 -3.53
CA ARG A 207 14.26 -7.66 -3.05
C ARG A 207 14.89 -6.44 -3.71
N MET A 208 14.05 -5.49 -4.09
CA MET A 208 14.47 -4.21 -4.67
C MET A 208 13.63 -3.10 -4.04
N GLY A 209 14.24 -2.00 -3.65
CA GLY A 209 13.51 -0.91 -3.03
C GLY A 209 14.30 0.38 -2.85
N ILE A 210 13.58 1.40 -2.42
CA ILE A 210 14.12 2.72 -2.07
C ILE A 210 13.58 3.11 -0.68
N TRP A 211 14.42 3.68 0.17
CA TRP A 211 14.03 4.10 1.52
C TRP A 211 14.83 5.33 2.00
N ALA A 212 14.35 5.94 3.08
CA ALA A 212 14.92 7.16 3.65
C ALA A 212 15.75 6.85 4.91
N GLY A 213 16.92 6.23 4.73
CA GLY A 213 17.82 5.87 5.84
C GLY A 213 18.30 7.07 6.67
N GLY A 214 18.31 8.28 6.09
CA GLY A 214 18.64 9.54 6.74
C GLY A 214 17.54 10.17 7.61
N ASP A 215 16.32 9.63 7.65
CA ASP A 215 15.24 10.22 8.45
C ASP A 215 15.16 9.59 9.85
N GLU A 216 15.76 10.25 10.86
CA GLU A 216 15.71 9.82 12.27
C GLU A 216 14.28 9.59 12.78
N SER A 217 13.29 10.33 12.28
CA SER A 217 11.90 10.24 12.75
C SER A 217 11.13 9.02 12.22
N LEU A 218 11.74 8.22 11.32
CA LEU A 218 11.25 6.89 10.95
C LEU A 218 11.80 5.79 11.88
N GLY A 219 12.46 6.17 12.98
CA GLY A 219 13.10 5.25 13.93
C GLY A 219 14.52 4.84 13.54
N ASN A 220 15.06 5.41 12.46
CA ASN A 220 16.44 5.19 12.04
C ASN A 220 17.41 5.67 13.12
N THR A 221 18.43 4.86 13.42
CA THR A 221 19.44 5.23 14.42
C THR A 221 20.34 6.35 13.88
N ASN A 222 20.97 7.12 14.77
CA ASN A 222 21.92 8.14 14.33
C ASN A 222 23.10 7.55 13.53
N TRP A 223 23.49 6.29 13.78
CA TRP A 223 24.43 5.54 12.93
C TRP A 223 23.88 5.29 11.53
N THR A 224 22.62 4.87 11.40
CA THR A 224 21.93 4.69 10.11
C THR A 224 21.88 5.99 9.32
N VAL A 225 21.59 7.11 9.99
CA VAL A 225 21.55 8.44 9.36
C VAL A 225 22.94 8.92 8.93
N GLN A 226 23.98 8.70 9.75
CA GLN A 226 25.36 8.99 9.35
C GLN A 226 25.83 8.12 8.18
N TRP A 227 25.49 6.83 8.17
CA TRP A 227 25.79 5.91 7.06
C TRP A 227 25.09 6.32 5.75
N ALA A 228 23.84 6.78 5.81
CA ALA A 228 23.13 7.41 4.70
C ALA A 228 23.65 8.84 4.35
N GLY A 229 24.75 9.27 4.96
CA GLY A 229 25.45 10.53 4.71
C GLY A 229 24.79 11.77 5.31
N GLY A 230 23.74 11.63 6.11
CA GLY A 230 23.04 12.74 6.77
C GLY A 230 21.52 12.76 6.54
N PRO A 231 20.84 13.82 7.02
CA PRO A 231 19.39 13.93 6.99
C PRO A 231 18.82 14.15 5.59
N VAL A 232 17.58 13.67 5.37
CA VAL A 232 16.85 13.81 4.11
C VAL A 232 16.19 15.18 3.98
N ASP A 233 16.54 15.91 2.92
CA ASP A 233 15.83 17.13 2.50
C ASP A 233 14.65 16.80 1.57
N TYR A 234 13.50 16.52 2.15
CA TYR A 234 12.27 16.23 1.39
C TYR A 234 11.76 17.39 0.50
N SER A 235 12.34 18.59 0.54
CA SER A 235 12.01 19.64 -0.44
C SER A 235 12.57 19.35 -1.84
N GLN A 236 13.53 18.42 -1.95
CA GLN A 236 14.12 17.94 -3.21
C GLN A 236 13.40 16.69 -3.78
N ALA A 237 12.31 16.24 -3.16
CA ALA A 237 11.50 15.13 -3.66
C ALA A 237 10.78 15.52 -4.99
N PRO A 238 10.50 14.58 -5.90
CA PRO A 238 10.57 13.12 -5.73
C PRO A 238 11.96 12.51 -5.99
N PHE A 239 12.39 11.63 -5.09
CA PHE A 239 13.56 10.78 -5.28
C PHE A 239 13.13 9.47 -5.96
N THR A 240 13.84 9.04 -7.01
CA THR A 240 13.42 7.91 -7.85
C THR A 240 14.58 6.97 -8.16
N MET A 241 14.48 5.71 -7.75
CA MET A 241 15.31 4.60 -8.25
C MET A 241 14.61 4.00 -9.48
N GLN A 242 15.37 3.66 -10.53
CA GLN A 242 14.84 3.10 -11.77
C GLN A 242 15.50 1.74 -12.07
N VAL A 243 14.70 0.72 -12.36
CA VAL A 243 15.15 -0.62 -12.79
C VAL A 243 14.65 -0.87 -14.22
N GLN A 244 15.53 -1.22 -15.15
CA GLN A 244 15.18 -1.55 -16.54
C GLN A 244 15.04 -3.05 -16.80
N GLN A 245 15.88 -3.86 -16.15
CA GLN A 245 15.93 -5.31 -16.36
C GLN A 245 16.31 -6.01 -15.06
N VAL A 246 15.66 -7.15 -14.80
CA VAL A 246 16.07 -8.14 -13.80
C VAL A 246 16.31 -9.44 -14.54
N GLN A 247 17.47 -10.07 -14.33
CA GLN A 247 17.78 -11.42 -14.76
C GLN A 247 18.15 -12.25 -13.53
N VAL A 248 17.62 -13.47 -13.44
CA VAL A 248 18.00 -14.42 -12.40
C VAL A 248 18.23 -15.79 -13.05
N ASN A 249 19.34 -16.41 -12.68
CA ASN A 249 19.74 -17.75 -13.06
C ASN A 249 19.77 -18.61 -11.80
N ASP A 250 18.75 -19.47 -11.63
CA ASP A 250 18.76 -20.47 -10.58
C ASP A 250 19.83 -21.53 -10.88
N GLY A 251 20.82 -21.68 -9.99
CA GLY A 251 21.83 -22.73 -10.12
C GLY A 251 21.24 -24.14 -10.03
N THR A 252 20.02 -24.27 -9.51
CA THR A 252 19.25 -25.52 -9.46
C THR A 252 18.11 -25.50 -10.49
N GLN A 253 18.38 -26.06 -11.67
CA GLN A 253 17.42 -26.11 -12.78
C GLN A 253 16.43 -27.29 -12.64
N GLY A 254 15.18 -27.10 -13.07
CA GLY A 254 14.18 -28.17 -13.17
C GLY A 254 13.53 -28.60 -11.84
N ILE A 255 13.48 -27.68 -10.86
CA ILE A 255 12.89 -27.91 -9.53
C ILE A 255 11.72 -26.97 -9.28
N SER A 256 10.81 -27.38 -8.39
CA SER A 256 9.64 -26.59 -8.00
C SER A 256 9.80 -25.82 -6.68
N GLN A 257 10.58 -26.35 -5.74
CA GLN A 257 10.74 -25.80 -4.38
C GLN A 257 12.00 -26.34 -3.66
N TYR A 258 12.42 -25.60 -2.64
CA TYR A 258 13.46 -25.98 -1.66
C TYR A 258 12.85 -26.34 -0.31
N THR A 259 13.56 -27.14 0.49
CA THR A 259 13.19 -27.42 1.89
C THR A 259 14.45 -27.63 2.73
N TYR A 260 14.52 -26.98 3.90
CA TYR A 260 15.54 -27.22 4.92
C TYR A 260 15.27 -28.57 5.61
N SER A 261 16.17 -29.55 5.51
CA SER A 261 16.00 -30.85 6.20
C SER A 261 16.28 -30.83 7.69
N ASP A 262 16.91 -29.76 8.17
CA ASP A 262 17.34 -29.56 9.56
C ASP A 262 17.49 -28.06 9.86
N LYS A 263 17.99 -27.74 11.06
CA LYS A 263 18.08 -26.37 11.60
C LYS A 263 19.49 -25.79 11.56
N THR A 264 20.39 -26.31 10.72
CA THR A 264 21.80 -25.85 10.71
C THR A 264 22.02 -24.58 9.90
N GLY A 265 21.17 -24.29 8.91
CA GLY A 265 21.43 -23.23 7.93
C GLY A 265 22.60 -23.55 6.98
N ASN A 266 23.12 -24.78 7.01
CA ASN A 266 24.18 -25.20 6.10
C ASN A 266 23.57 -25.62 4.76
N TRP A 267 24.25 -25.34 3.64
CA TRP A 267 23.70 -25.63 2.31
C TRP A 267 23.40 -27.12 2.06
N GLN A 268 24.12 -28.02 2.74
CA GLN A 268 23.88 -29.47 2.67
C GLN A 268 22.55 -29.90 3.32
N SER A 269 21.90 -29.03 4.11
CA SER A 269 20.54 -29.27 4.64
C SER A 269 19.45 -29.04 3.59
N ILE A 270 19.74 -28.25 2.54
CA ILE A 270 18.75 -27.92 1.53
C ILE A 270 18.43 -29.15 0.68
N LYS A 271 17.14 -29.39 0.43
CA LYS A 271 16.59 -30.44 -0.42
C LYS A 271 15.72 -29.80 -1.49
N THR A 272 15.77 -30.32 -2.69
CA THR A 272 15.04 -29.80 -3.86
C THR A 272 14.00 -30.80 -4.35
N VAL A 273 12.80 -30.34 -4.71
CA VAL A 273 11.77 -31.20 -5.32
C VAL A 273 11.78 -31.01 -6.84
N PRO A 274 11.99 -32.05 -7.67
CA PRO A 274 11.93 -31.94 -9.12
C PRO A 274 10.54 -31.55 -9.65
N GLY A 275 10.49 -30.73 -10.70
CA GLY A 275 9.26 -30.32 -11.37
C GLY A 275 9.29 -28.86 -11.86
N ASN A 276 8.19 -28.40 -12.46
CA ASN A 276 8.06 -26.98 -12.80
C ASN A 276 7.70 -26.15 -11.56
N SER A 277 8.42 -25.06 -11.32
CA SER A 277 8.07 -24.09 -10.27
C SER A 277 6.83 -23.25 -10.60
N THR A 278 6.24 -22.67 -9.56
CA THR A 278 5.15 -21.67 -9.70
C THR A 278 5.58 -20.50 -10.58
N ALA A 279 6.82 -20.02 -10.42
CA ALA A 279 7.36 -18.95 -11.24
C ALA A 279 7.52 -19.36 -12.72
N LEU A 280 8.10 -20.53 -13.00
CA LEU A 280 8.25 -21.05 -14.36
C LEU A 280 6.89 -21.25 -15.07
N ASN A 281 5.88 -21.73 -14.33
CA ASN A 281 4.53 -21.89 -14.88
C ASN A 281 3.84 -20.54 -15.16
N ALA A 282 4.08 -19.51 -14.34
CA ALA A 282 3.56 -18.16 -14.57
C ALA A 282 4.29 -17.45 -15.73
N ILE A 283 5.63 -17.55 -15.79
CA ILE A 283 6.48 -17.05 -16.88
C ILE A 283 6.07 -17.60 -18.25
N ASN A 284 5.67 -18.87 -18.31
CA ASN A 284 5.21 -19.51 -19.55
C ASN A 284 3.68 -19.46 -19.75
N ALA A 285 2.94 -18.74 -18.90
CA ALA A 285 1.51 -18.59 -19.06
C ALA A 285 1.19 -17.75 -20.32
N PRO A 286 0.14 -18.09 -21.09
CA PRO A 286 -0.32 -17.22 -22.16
C PRO A 286 -0.76 -15.86 -21.59
N PRO A 287 -0.53 -14.75 -22.31
CA PRO A 287 -0.84 -13.40 -21.81
C PRO A 287 -2.31 -13.29 -21.40
N ALA A 288 -2.54 -12.67 -20.24
CA ALA A 288 -3.86 -12.58 -19.64
C ALA A 288 -4.86 -11.90 -20.59
N GLN A 289 -5.86 -12.65 -21.04
CA GLN A 289 -6.86 -12.18 -21.99
C GLN A 289 -7.53 -10.88 -21.52
N THR A 290 -7.68 -9.92 -22.45
CA THR A 290 -8.41 -8.66 -22.21
C THR A 290 -9.88 -8.94 -21.87
N ILE A 291 -10.59 -7.94 -21.32
CA ILE A 291 -12.03 -8.08 -21.03
C ILE A 291 -12.81 -8.38 -22.34
N GLU A 292 -12.38 -7.82 -23.47
CA GLU A 292 -12.96 -8.07 -24.79
C GLU A 292 -12.68 -9.50 -25.25
N GLN A 293 -11.43 -9.99 -25.16
CA GLN A 293 -11.08 -11.38 -25.52
C GLN A 293 -11.79 -12.40 -24.63
N LYS A 294 -11.92 -12.12 -23.32
CA LYS A 294 -12.71 -12.93 -22.38
C LYS A 294 -14.18 -12.92 -22.76
N TRP A 295 -14.74 -11.76 -23.07
CA TRP A 295 -16.11 -11.63 -23.54
C TRP A 295 -16.34 -12.41 -24.82
N ASP A 296 -15.49 -12.25 -25.84
CA ASP A 296 -15.62 -12.95 -27.11
C ASP A 296 -15.48 -14.47 -26.98
N GLY A 297 -14.63 -14.95 -26.07
CA GLY A 297 -14.51 -16.36 -25.69
C GLY A 297 -15.74 -16.95 -24.97
N LEU A 298 -16.66 -16.14 -24.45
CA LEU A 298 -17.90 -16.65 -23.83
C LEU A 298 -18.86 -17.25 -24.87
N SER A 299 -19.52 -18.34 -24.49
CA SER A 299 -20.61 -18.91 -25.27
C SER A 299 -21.78 -17.94 -25.41
N THR A 300 -22.57 -18.08 -26.47
CA THR A 300 -23.75 -17.23 -26.73
C THR A 300 -24.72 -17.24 -25.55
N ALA A 301 -24.89 -18.38 -24.88
CA ALA A 301 -25.73 -18.51 -23.68
C ALA A 301 -25.18 -17.71 -22.49
N ALA A 302 -23.86 -17.70 -22.26
CA ALA A 302 -23.23 -16.91 -21.21
C ALA A 302 -23.31 -15.40 -21.49
N LYS A 303 -23.08 -14.98 -22.75
CA LYS A 303 -23.26 -13.58 -23.21
C LYS A 303 -24.69 -13.10 -22.96
N ILE A 304 -25.69 -13.89 -23.34
CA ILE A 304 -27.11 -13.59 -23.09
C ILE A 304 -27.40 -13.53 -21.58
N GLY A 305 -26.90 -14.48 -20.79
CA GLY A 305 -27.10 -14.50 -19.34
C GLY A 305 -26.60 -13.23 -18.64
N ILE A 306 -25.39 -12.78 -18.99
CA ILE A 306 -24.81 -11.53 -18.47
C ILE A 306 -25.61 -10.31 -18.94
N ALA A 307 -25.98 -10.24 -20.21
CA ALA A 307 -26.77 -9.13 -20.75
C ALA A 307 -28.15 -9.02 -20.06
N CYS A 308 -28.83 -10.14 -19.83
CA CYS A 308 -30.09 -10.19 -19.08
C CYS A 308 -29.93 -9.76 -17.61
N ALA A 309 -28.85 -10.18 -16.94
CA ALA A 309 -28.56 -9.77 -15.56
C ALA A 309 -28.31 -8.26 -15.44
N VAL A 310 -27.46 -7.70 -16.31
CA VAL A 310 -27.18 -6.26 -16.35
C VAL A 310 -28.44 -5.47 -16.70
N GLY A 311 -29.21 -5.91 -17.71
CA GLY A 311 -30.48 -5.29 -18.07
C GLY A 311 -31.50 -5.29 -16.93
N GLY A 312 -31.61 -6.40 -16.18
CA GLY A 312 -32.47 -6.51 -15.01
C GLY A 312 -32.09 -5.55 -13.87
N VAL A 313 -30.79 -5.38 -13.60
CA VAL A 313 -30.28 -4.41 -12.61
C VAL A 313 -30.56 -2.97 -13.06
N ILE A 314 -30.32 -2.63 -14.33
CA ILE A 314 -30.63 -1.30 -14.87
C ILE A 314 -32.13 -1.01 -14.81
N LEU A 315 -32.98 -1.99 -15.13
CA LEU A 315 -34.44 -1.85 -15.05
C LEU A 315 -34.89 -1.62 -13.60
N LEU A 316 -34.35 -2.37 -12.63
CA LEU A 316 -34.61 -2.17 -11.19
C LEU A 316 -34.20 -0.77 -10.72
N LEU A 317 -33.01 -0.30 -11.10
CA LEU A 317 -32.53 1.05 -10.75
C LEU A 317 -33.42 2.14 -11.38
N ALA A 318 -33.86 1.96 -12.63
CA ALA A 318 -34.79 2.88 -13.30
C ALA A 318 -36.17 2.91 -12.63
N ILE A 319 -36.70 1.76 -12.21
CA ILE A 319 -37.96 1.66 -11.44
C ILE A 319 -37.83 2.35 -10.08
N ILE A 320 -36.75 2.07 -9.34
CA ILE A 320 -36.47 2.70 -8.03
C ILE A 320 -36.37 4.23 -8.19
N CYS A 321 -35.59 4.71 -9.15
CA CYS A 321 -35.45 6.13 -9.46
C CYS A 321 -36.81 6.78 -9.80
N THR A 322 -37.61 6.13 -10.65
CA THR A 322 -38.95 6.60 -11.02
C THR A 322 -39.87 6.69 -9.80
N VAL A 323 -39.89 5.67 -8.93
CA VAL A 323 -40.69 5.66 -7.69
C VAL A 323 -40.22 6.74 -6.72
N CYS A 324 -38.92 6.95 -6.57
CA CYS A 324 -38.36 8.02 -5.74
C CYS A 324 -38.75 9.41 -6.27
N CYS A 325 -38.61 9.66 -7.58
CA CYS A 325 -39.01 10.91 -8.21
C CYS A 325 -40.53 11.17 -8.06
N VAL A 326 -41.37 10.14 -8.26
CA VAL A 326 -42.83 10.26 -8.07
C VAL A 326 -43.19 10.51 -6.59
N ARG A 327 -42.47 9.92 -5.63
CA ARG A 327 -42.66 10.18 -4.19
C ARG A 327 -42.27 11.60 -3.83
N GLN A 328 -41.06 12.05 -4.17
CA GLN A 328 -40.61 13.43 -3.94
C GLN A 328 -41.56 14.46 -4.56
N ARG A 329 -42.01 14.23 -5.81
CA ARG A 329 -42.94 15.12 -6.52
C ARG A 329 -44.36 15.12 -5.93
N LYS A 330 -44.73 14.13 -5.12
CA LYS A 330 -45.97 14.13 -4.31
C LYS A 330 -45.76 14.85 -2.96
N THR A 331 -44.63 14.64 -2.30
CA THR A 331 -44.31 15.35 -1.04
C THR A 331 -44.21 16.86 -1.28
N GLY A 332 -43.44 17.30 -2.28
CA GLY A 332 -43.29 18.73 -2.63
C GLY A 332 -44.57 19.40 -3.14
N ARG A 333 -45.60 18.64 -3.55
CA ARG A 333 -46.95 19.19 -3.78
C ARG A 333 -47.66 19.47 -2.47
N ARG A 334 -47.64 18.52 -1.52
CA ARG A 334 -48.24 18.71 -0.18
C ARG A 334 -47.57 19.82 0.61
N GLU A 335 -46.24 19.90 0.57
CA GLU A 335 -45.48 20.98 1.21
C GLU A 335 -45.88 22.35 0.65
N ARG A 336 -46.10 22.44 -0.67
CA ARG A 336 -46.63 23.64 -1.30
C ARG A 336 -48.10 23.91 -0.93
N GLU A 337 -48.96 22.91 -0.96
CA GLU A 337 -50.38 23.03 -0.59
C GLU A 337 -50.54 23.53 0.86
N ILE A 338 -49.65 23.11 1.77
CA ILE A 338 -49.56 23.62 3.14
C ILE A 338 -49.03 25.06 3.17
N ALA A 339 -47.95 25.37 2.46
CA ALA A 339 -47.34 26.70 2.44
C ALA A 339 -48.28 27.77 1.82
N ASP A 340 -48.99 27.43 0.74
CA ASP A 340 -49.99 28.30 0.10
C ASP A 340 -51.16 28.55 1.08
N ALA A 341 -51.62 27.54 1.83
CA ALA A 341 -52.67 27.67 2.85
C ALA A 341 -52.23 28.42 4.13
N ASP A 342 -50.98 28.27 4.56
CA ASP A 342 -50.39 29.04 5.66
C ASP A 342 -50.23 30.52 5.29
N TRP A 343 -49.88 30.80 4.03
CA TRP A 343 -49.81 32.17 3.49
C TRP A 343 -51.20 32.83 3.45
N ASP A 344 -52.21 32.14 2.91
CA ASP A 344 -53.60 32.64 2.89
C ASP A 344 -54.12 32.91 4.30
N ARG A 345 -53.83 32.01 5.26
CA ARG A 345 -54.19 32.21 6.68
C ARG A 345 -53.52 33.46 7.24
N ALA A 346 -52.19 33.58 7.15
CA ALA A 346 -51.46 34.73 7.68
C ALA A 346 -51.89 36.07 7.04
N ASN A 347 -52.23 36.05 5.74
CA ASN A 347 -52.73 37.22 5.03
C ASN A 347 -54.16 37.59 5.48
N SER A 348 -55.02 36.60 5.73
CA SER A 348 -56.36 36.81 6.31
C SER A 348 -56.31 37.35 7.74
N GLU A 349 -55.40 36.84 8.58
CA GLU A 349 -55.14 37.34 9.92
C GLU A 349 -54.68 38.81 9.88
N MET A 350 -53.70 39.14 9.03
CA MET A 350 -53.22 40.52 8.83
C MET A 350 -54.34 41.48 8.40
N MET A 351 -55.25 41.04 7.52
CA MET A 351 -56.41 41.82 7.10
C MET A 351 -57.44 42.00 8.22
N SER A 352 -57.62 41.00 9.08
CA SER A 352 -58.49 41.12 10.27
C SER A 352 -57.91 42.10 11.31
N TYR A 353 -56.59 42.07 11.56
CA TYR A 353 -55.91 43.05 12.40
C TYR A 353 -56.03 44.47 11.83
N ARG A 354 -55.89 44.65 10.51
CA ARG A 354 -56.12 45.94 9.85
C ARG A 354 -57.55 46.46 10.06
N GLN A 355 -58.58 45.60 9.95
CA GLN A 355 -59.96 46.01 10.22
C GLN A 355 -60.21 46.38 11.69
N GLN A 356 -59.63 45.64 12.65
CA GLN A 356 -59.74 45.98 14.07
C GLN A 356 -59.09 47.34 14.38
N MET A 357 -57.89 47.59 13.83
CA MET A 357 -57.16 48.87 13.96
C MET A 357 -57.85 50.05 13.24
N GLN A 358 -58.86 49.80 12.40
CA GLN A 358 -59.65 50.83 11.70
C GLN A 358 -61.01 51.13 12.36
N ARG A 359 -61.39 50.46 13.44
CA ARG A 359 -62.63 50.78 14.18
C ARG A 359 -62.44 52.02 15.08
N PRO A 360 -63.26 53.08 14.93
CA PRO A 360 -63.23 54.22 15.85
C PRO A 360 -63.60 53.81 17.28
N ASN A 361 -62.88 54.37 18.25
CA ASN A 361 -63.13 54.10 19.66
C ASN A 361 -64.31 54.97 20.16
N ILE A 362 -65.40 54.33 20.61
CA ILE A 362 -66.61 55.00 21.14
C ILE A 362 -66.84 54.52 22.57
N TYR A 363 -67.23 55.42 23.48
CA TYR A 363 -66.84 55.33 24.89
C TYR A 363 -68.03 55.21 25.89
N SER A 364 -68.13 54.06 26.58
CA SER A 364 -68.85 53.84 27.87
C SER A 364 -70.39 54.02 27.91
N PRO A 365 -71.12 53.59 28.98
CA PRO A 365 -70.66 53.16 30.32
C PRO A 365 -71.20 51.80 30.87
N ASN A 366 -70.65 51.43 32.05
CA ASN A 366 -71.07 50.38 33.03
C ASN A 366 -72.36 50.79 33.82
N PRO A 367 -72.95 50.03 34.80
CA PRO A 367 -72.45 48.87 35.61
C PRO A 367 -73.49 47.72 35.90
N PHE A 368 -73.30 46.96 37.03
CA PHE A 368 -74.13 45.91 37.69
C PHE A 368 -73.98 44.45 37.14
N SER A 369 -73.41 43.47 37.88
CA SER A 369 -73.90 42.66 39.05
C SER A 369 -74.94 41.59 38.66
N ASP A 370 -74.97 40.33 39.15
CA ASP A 370 -74.16 39.53 40.10
C ASP A 370 -74.63 38.03 39.98
N SER A 371 -74.12 36.95 40.62
CA SER A 371 -73.05 36.66 41.60
C SER A 371 -72.71 35.13 41.58
N LYS A 372 -71.71 34.69 42.38
CA LYS A 372 -71.52 33.32 42.96
C LYS A 372 -71.13 32.17 41.99
N THR A 373 -69.97 31.51 42.16
CA THR A 373 -69.63 30.34 43.03
C THR A 373 -70.45 29.06 42.71
N ASP A 374 -69.90 27.84 42.66
CA ASP A 374 -68.76 27.32 43.44
C ASP A 374 -68.09 26.00 42.90
N LEU A 375 -66.92 25.65 43.47
CA LEU A 375 -66.30 24.30 43.62
C LEU A 375 -65.65 23.51 42.45
N ASN A 376 -64.91 22.45 42.87
CA ASN A 376 -63.78 21.69 42.27
C ASN A 376 -63.83 20.24 42.89
N PRO A 377 -62.89 19.24 42.74
CA PRO A 377 -61.81 18.95 41.77
C PRO A 377 -61.78 17.50 41.19
N SER A 378 -60.67 17.15 40.51
CA SER A 378 -60.05 15.82 40.23
C SER A 378 -60.23 15.23 38.81
N GLY A 379 -59.18 14.67 38.16
CA GLY A 379 -57.76 14.52 38.58
C GLY A 379 -56.78 14.12 37.45
N TYR A 380 -55.50 13.94 37.83
CA TYR A 380 -54.27 13.60 37.07
C TYR A 380 -54.42 12.42 36.05
N ASP A 381 -53.54 12.21 35.04
CA ASP A 381 -52.05 12.17 35.09
C ASP A 381 -51.31 12.49 33.75
N HIS A 382 -49.96 12.35 33.73
CA HIS A 382 -48.96 13.04 32.88
C HIS A 382 -48.33 12.28 31.67
N GLY A 383 -47.59 13.06 30.83
CA GLY A 383 -46.48 12.62 29.95
C GLY A 383 -46.69 12.89 28.46
N GLU A 384 -46.07 13.85 27.73
CA GLU A 384 -44.79 14.62 27.78
C GLU A 384 -43.67 14.06 26.85
N TYR A 385 -42.66 14.91 26.53
CA TYR A 385 -41.65 14.86 25.45
C TYR A 385 -42.17 15.21 24.03
N GLY A 386 -41.62 16.16 23.25
CA GLY A 386 -40.67 17.25 23.55
C GLY A 386 -39.36 17.22 22.74
N MET A 387 -39.17 18.17 21.80
CA MET A 387 -37.86 18.63 21.30
C MET A 387 -37.97 19.90 20.41
N THR A 388 -36.87 20.65 20.32
CA THR A 388 -36.59 21.78 19.39
C THR A 388 -35.09 21.65 18.96
N PRO A 389 -34.45 22.54 18.17
CA PRO A 389 -34.92 23.69 17.36
C PRO A 389 -34.38 23.69 15.90
N MET A 390 -34.71 24.70 15.08
CA MET A 390 -33.76 25.62 14.40
C MET A 390 -34.41 26.45 13.26
N SER A 391 -33.73 27.52 12.84
CA SER A 391 -34.19 28.53 11.87
C SER A 391 -33.25 28.63 10.66
N PRO A 392 -33.76 28.88 9.43
CA PRO A 392 -32.96 29.22 8.27
C PRO A 392 -32.80 30.74 8.09
N ASN A 393 -31.60 31.18 7.68
CA ASN A 393 -31.30 32.55 7.25
C ASN A 393 -30.88 32.55 5.76
N PRO A 394 -31.37 33.46 4.89
CA PRO A 394 -31.25 33.29 3.43
C PRO A 394 -30.14 34.13 2.75
N GLN A 395 -30.05 33.94 1.43
CA GLN A 395 -29.36 34.76 0.41
C GLN A 395 -27.85 34.51 0.17
N TYR A 396 -27.58 33.82 -0.95
CA TYR A 396 -26.38 33.99 -1.78
C TYR A 396 -26.78 34.72 -3.07
N ALA A 397 -25.91 35.58 -3.60
CA ALA A 397 -26.14 36.32 -4.85
C ALA A 397 -25.24 35.80 -6.01
N PRO A 398 -25.74 35.75 -7.26
CA PRO A 398 -24.94 35.35 -8.42
C PRO A 398 -24.09 36.50 -8.97
N LYS A 399 -22.84 36.23 -9.35
CA LYS A 399 -22.02 37.14 -10.17
C LYS A 399 -22.29 36.90 -11.67
N GLN A 400 -22.29 37.96 -12.46
CA GLN A 400 -22.31 37.87 -13.93
C GLN A 400 -20.89 37.76 -14.52
N TYR A 401 -20.82 37.23 -15.75
CA TYR A 401 -19.63 37.24 -16.60
C TYR A 401 -19.39 38.61 -17.26
N ARG A 402 -18.11 38.97 -17.37
CA ARG A 402 -17.50 39.59 -18.57
C ARG A 402 -16.07 39.08 -18.70
#